data_AF-A0A9X1I604-F1
#
_entry.id   AF-A0A9X1I604-F1
#
_cell.length_a   1.000
_cell.length_b   1.000
_cell.length_c   1.000
_cell.angle_alpha   90.00
_cell.angle_beta   90.00
_cell.angle_gamma   90.00
#
_symmetry.space_group_name_H-M   'P 1'
#
loop_
_entity.id
_entity.type
_entity.pdbx_description
1 polymer ?
#
loop_
_entity_poly.entity_id
_entity_poly.type
_entity_poly.pdbx_seq_one_letter_code
_entity_poly.pdbx_strand_id
1 'polypeptide(L)' 'MKKQHLPTKICPVCKLPFSWRKKWQLNWENIKYCSEKCRKNKTLA' A
#
# COMPACT_ATOMS: atom_id res chain seq x y z
N MET A 1 13.76 -13.89 -18.86
CA MET A 1 13.85 -13.42 -17.45
C MET A 1 12.76 -12.39 -17.18
N LYS A 2 11.61 -12.78 -16.63
CA LYS A 2 10.53 -11.83 -16.31
C LYS A 2 10.64 -11.44 -14.84
N LYS A 3 11.23 -10.27 -14.57
CA LYS A 3 11.18 -9.62 -13.26
C LYS A 3 9.71 -9.48 -12.89
N GLN A 4 9.26 -10.25 -11.89
CA GLN A 4 7.87 -10.29 -11.45
C GLN A 4 7.39 -8.86 -11.18
N HIS A 5 6.46 -8.37 -11.99
CA HIS A 5 5.80 -7.08 -11.76
C HIS A 5 4.93 -7.24 -10.51
N LEU A 6 5.51 -6.97 -9.35
CA LEU A 6 4.76 -6.91 -8.10
C LEU A 6 3.66 -5.87 -8.26
N PRO A 7 2.43 -6.16 -7.81
CA PRO A 7 1.35 -5.21 -7.93
C PRO A 7 1.71 -3.95 -7.15
N THR A 8 1.55 -2.79 -7.78
CA THR A 8 1.70 -1.48 -7.17
C THR A 8 0.32 -0.88 -6.92
N LYS A 9 0.17 -0.18 -5.80
CA LYS A 9 -1.05 0.56 -5.44
C LYS A 9 -0.70 2.01 -5.13
N ILE A 10 -1.67 2.91 -5.28
CA ILE A 10 -1.51 4.33 -4.95
C ILE A 10 -2.07 4.57 -3.55
N CYS A 11 -1.27 5.21 -2.68
CA CYS A 11 -1.74 5.59 -1.36
C CYS A 11 -2.62 6.85 -1.47
N PRO A 12 -3.88 6.87 -0.98
CA PRO A 12 -4.76 8.04 -1.09
C PRO A 12 -4.33 9.21 -0.20
N VAL A 13 -3.42 8.99 0.76
CA VAL A 13 -2.96 10.03 1.70
C VAL A 13 -1.73 10.75 1.19
N CYS A 14 -0.68 10.03 0.81
CA CYS A 14 0.54 10.64 0.27
C CYS A 14 0.60 10.67 -1.26
N LYS A 15 -0.38 10.05 -1.95
CA LYS A 15 -0.44 9.92 -3.43
C LYS A 15 0.78 9.23 -4.05
N LEU A 16 1.61 8.58 -3.24
CA LEU A 16 2.78 7.85 -3.72
C LEU A 16 2.42 6.41 -4.12
N PRO A 17 2.97 5.91 -5.24
CA PRO A 17 2.88 4.50 -5.60
C PRO A 17 3.71 3.67 -4.62
N PHE A 18 3.17 2.54 -4.18
CA PHE A 18 3.86 1.61 -3.31
C PHE A 18 3.69 0.17 -3.80
N SER A 19 4.78 -0.59 -3.79
CA SER A 19 4.80 -1.97 -4.27
C SER A 19 4.40 -2.95 -3.18
N TRP A 20 3.81 -4.08 -3.60
CA TRP A 20 3.52 -5.22 -2.74
C TRP A 20 4.72 -5.61 -1.86
N ARG A 21 4.43 -5.96 -0.59
CA ARG A 21 5.41 -6.46 0.38
C ARG A 21 4.93 -7.80 0.92
N LYS A 22 5.86 -8.70 1.28
CA LYS A 22 5.55 -10.01 1.88
C LYS A 22 4.61 -9.93 3.09
N LYS A 23 4.75 -8.90 3.93
CA LYS A 23 3.88 -8.67 5.10
C LYS A 23 2.40 -8.46 4.75
N TRP A 24 2.08 -8.25 3.48
CA TRP A 24 0.73 -8.00 2.98
C TRP A 24 0.12 -9.19 2.25
N GLN A 25 0.80 -10.33 2.24
CA GLN A 25 0.34 -11.51 1.50
C GLN A 25 -1.11 -11.93 1.84
N LEU A 26 -1.53 -11.78 3.10
CA LEU A 26 -2.86 -12.19 3.57
C LEU A 26 -3.94 -11.12 3.42
N ASN A 27 -3.56 -9.84 3.27
CA ASN A 27 -4.49 -8.71 3.35
C ASN A 27 -4.26 -7.64 2.28
N TRP A 28 -3.48 -7.96 1.24
CA TRP A 28 -3.11 -7.02 0.18
C TRP A 28 -4.32 -6.33 -0.43
N GLU A 29 -5.42 -7.07 -0.65
CA GLU A 29 -6.68 -6.54 -1.19
C GLU A 29 -7.25 -5.42 -0.32
N ASN A 30 -7.19 -5.59 1.01
CA ASN A 30 -7.66 -4.61 1.99
C ASN A 30 -6.70 -3.42 2.19
N ILE A 31 -5.44 -3.55 1.78
CA ILE A 31 -4.44 -2.51 1.97
C ILE A 31 -4.56 -1.43 0.89
N LYS A 32 -4.91 -0.23 1.37
CA LYS A 32 -5.04 1.00 0.58
C LYS A 32 -3.94 2.02 0.88
N TYR A 33 -3.24 1.89 2.00
CA TYR A 33 -2.26 2.87 2.48
C TYR A 33 -0.84 2.29 2.46
N CYS A 34 0.15 3.10 2.08
CA CYS A 34 1.56 2.66 2.03
C CYS A 34 2.17 2.38 3.41
N SER A 35 1.60 2.95 4.48
CA SER A 35 2.10 2.87 5.85
C SER A 35 0.98 3.07 6.86
N GLU A 36 1.20 2.60 8.10
CA GLU A 36 0.28 2.86 9.21
C GLU A 36 0.16 4.35 9.53
N LYS A 37 1.22 5.14 9.34
CA LYS A 37 1.17 6.59 9.46
C LYS A 37 0.11 7.19 8.55
N CYS A 38 0.09 6.79 7.27
CA CYS A 38 -0.92 7.21 6.31
C CYS A 38 -2.32 6.72 6.72
N ARG A 39 -2.45 5.49 7.22
CA ARG A 39 -3.73 4.97 7.72
C ARG A 39 -4.27 5.81 8.90
N LYS A 40 -3.43 6.13 9.88
CA LYS A 40 -3.80 6.93 11.07
C LYS A 40 -4.09 8.40 10.73
N ASN A 41 -3.39 8.97 9.74
CA ASN A 41 -3.60 10.36 9.32
C ASN A 41 -4.99 10.62 8.70
N LYS A 42 -5.71 9.57 8.26
CA LYS A 42 -7.08 9.72 7.75
C LYS A 42 -8.11 10.00 8.86
N THR A 43 -7.82 9.67 10.11
CA THR A 43 -8.77 9.75 11.23
C THR A 43 -8.76 11.11 11.96
N LEU A 44 -8.20 12.16 11.35
CA LEU A 44 -8.10 13.51 11.95
C LEU A 44 -9.12 14.50 11.38
N ALA A 45 -10.31 14.04 10.99
CA ALA A 45 -11.46 14.89 10.70
C ALA A 45 -12.66 14.44 11.52
#